data_AF-A0A963VA27-F1
#
_entry.id   AF-A0A963VA27-F1
#
_cell.length_a   1.000
_cell.length_b   1.000
_cell.length_c   1.000
_cell.angle_alpha   90.00
_cell.angle_beta   90.00
_cell.angle_gamma   90.00
#
_symmetry.space_group_name_H-M   'P 1'
#
loop_
_entity.id
_entity.type
_entity.pdbx_description
1 polymer ?
#
loop_
_entity_poly.entity_id
_entity_poly.type
_entity_poly.pdbx_seq_one_letter_code
_entity_poly.pdbx_strand_id
1 'polypeptide(L)'
;GRKKINQYTRYGTVALATFQAFGLAKSLEAGELAHDPGLFFEAACVITLVGGTMFLMWLGEQITSRGIGNGTSLIIFVGIVANIPAALAQFLSQGRAGNVSVALILGVFAMVVAVIAFVVFMERALRKIHIQYPRRQVGMKVYDGQSSHLPIKVNPAGVIPAIFASSLLLLPTTISTFSGSQTGPIMSTILAYFGPGQPLYLAFFTAMIVFFAYFYTANVSFKSDDVAENLKNQGGFVPGIRPGKKTEEYFDYVVSRILVAGSAYLALVCLLPEILRSQLAIPFYFGGTSVLIVVSVTMDTINQVQSHLLAHQYEGLIEKSQLRGRKRNGAKKAPARR
;
A
#
# COMPACT_ATOMS: atom_id res chain seq x y z
N GLY A 1 -3.57 -24.24 -1.93
CA GLY A 1 -3.54 -23.29 -0.80
C GLY A 1 -3.98 -21.90 -1.24
N ARG A 2 -3.04 -21.04 -1.66
CA ARG A 2 -3.28 -19.60 -1.92
C ARG A 2 -4.41 -19.29 -2.91
N LYS A 3 -4.53 -20.03 -4.03
CA LYS A 3 -5.66 -19.86 -4.98
C LYS A 3 -7.04 -20.08 -4.33
N LYS A 4 -7.16 -21.04 -3.39
CA LYS A 4 -8.42 -21.33 -2.69
C LYS A 4 -8.76 -20.24 -1.68
N ILE A 5 -7.76 -19.72 -0.97
CA ILE A 5 -7.94 -18.57 -0.07
C ILE A 5 -8.41 -17.35 -0.88
N ASN A 6 -7.79 -17.05 -2.02
CA ASN A 6 -8.22 -15.96 -2.89
C ASN A 6 -9.67 -16.13 -3.37
N GLN A 7 -10.11 -17.36 -3.67
CA GLN A 7 -11.51 -17.62 -4.02
C GLN A 7 -12.46 -17.32 -2.84
N TYR A 8 -12.11 -17.73 -1.63
CA TYR A 8 -12.91 -17.38 -0.45
C TYR A 8 -12.93 -15.87 -0.20
N THR A 9 -11.80 -15.18 -0.37
CA THR A 9 -11.76 -13.71 -0.28
C THR A 9 -12.65 -13.04 -1.32
N ARG A 10 -12.70 -13.57 -2.55
CA ARG A 10 -13.63 -13.10 -3.59
C ARG A 10 -15.08 -13.26 -3.17
N TYR A 11 -15.48 -14.45 -2.75
CA TYR A 11 -16.86 -14.69 -2.30
C TYR A 11 -17.23 -13.83 -1.09
N GLY A 12 -16.32 -13.67 -0.14
CA GLY A 12 -16.49 -12.76 1.00
C GLY A 12 -16.67 -11.31 0.57
N THR A 13 -15.92 -10.85 -0.44
CA THR A 13 -16.04 -9.48 -0.96
C THR A 13 -17.38 -9.25 -1.65
N VAL A 14 -17.91 -10.24 -2.38
CA VAL A 14 -19.26 -10.14 -2.96
C VAL A 14 -20.31 -9.99 -1.86
N ALA A 15 -20.25 -10.82 -0.82
CA ALA A 15 -21.19 -10.75 0.29
C ALA A 15 -21.12 -9.40 1.02
N LEU A 16 -19.92 -8.89 1.27
CA LEU A 16 -19.70 -7.57 1.86
C LEU A 16 -20.21 -6.44 0.97
N ALA A 17 -19.97 -6.50 -0.34
CA ALA A 17 -20.44 -5.51 -1.29
C ALA A 17 -21.97 -5.49 -1.37
N THR A 18 -22.62 -6.66 -1.37
CA THR A 18 -24.08 -6.75 -1.34
C THR A 18 -24.65 -6.13 -0.07
N PHE A 19 -24.03 -6.41 1.08
CA PHE A 19 -24.45 -5.80 2.35
C PHE A 19 -24.27 -4.28 2.29
N GLN A 20 -23.09 -3.77 1.94
CA GLN A 20 -22.84 -2.32 1.86
C GLN A 20 -23.76 -1.62 0.84
N ALA A 21 -23.98 -2.21 -0.33
CA ALA A 21 -24.86 -1.67 -1.35
C ALA A 21 -26.32 -1.59 -0.87
N PHE A 22 -26.79 -2.59 -0.12
CA PHE A 22 -28.12 -2.57 0.48
C PHE A 22 -28.25 -1.47 1.52
N GLY A 23 -27.22 -1.24 2.34
CA GLY A 23 -27.20 -0.14 3.31
C GLY A 23 -27.19 1.24 2.68
N LEU A 24 -26.42 1.41 1.61
CA LEU A 24 -26.41 2.65 0.84
C LEU A 24 -27.75 2.87 0.15
N ALA A 25 -28.37 1.84 -0.41
CA ALA A 25 -29.71 1.94 -1.01
C ALA A 25 -30.75 2.40 0.01
N LYS A 26 -30.77 1.80 1.22
CA LYS A 26 -31.66 2.21 2.31
C LYS A 26 -31.36 3.63 2.83
N SER A 27 -30.09 4.01 2.89
CA SER A 27 -29.70 5.37 3.29
C SER A 27 -30.13 6.42 2.27
N LEU A 28 -30.06 6.11 0.97
CA LEU A 28 -30.47 7.02 -0.10
C LEU A 28 -31.99 7.19 -0.13
N GLU A 29 -32.73 6.12 0.15
CA GLU A 29 -34.18 6.15 0.32
C GLU A 29 -34.59 7.03 1.51
N ALA A 30 -33.93 6.87 2.66
CA ALA A 30 -34.17 7.66 3.85
C ALA A 30 -33.78 9.14 3.71
N GLY A 31 -32.90 9.48 2.76
CA GLY A 31 -32.45 10.85 2.49
C GLY A 31 -33.30 11.60 1.46
N GLU A 32 -34.44 11.06 1.03
CA GLU A 32 -35.32 11.63 -0.02
C GLU A 32 -34.62 11.89 -1.37
N LEU A 33 -33.46 11.26 -1.62
CA LEU A 33 -32.73 11.38 -2.88
C LEU A 33 -33.21 10.39 -3.96
N ALA A 34 -34.14 9.49 -3.62
CA ALA A 34 -34.75 8.54 -4.54
C ALA A 34 -36.03 9.11 -5.18
N HIS A 35 -36.11 9.10 -6.50
CA HIS A 35 -37.27 9.61 -7.24
C HIS A 35 -38.53 8.77 -7.00
N ASP A 36 -38.37 7.45 -6.89
CA ASP A 36 -39.42 6.49 -6.51
C ASP A 36 -38.86 5.52 -5.45
N PRO A 37 -39.13 5.76 -4.15
CA PRO A 37 -38.82 4.81 -3.08
C PRO A 37 -39.55 3.48 -3.29
N GLY A 38 -38.82 2.37 -3.33
CA GLY A 38 -39.43 1.05 -3.45
C GLY A 38 -38.44 -0.10 -3.63
N LEU A 39 -38.94 -1.33 -3.48
CA LEU A 39 -38.15 -2.56 -3.64
C LEU A 39 -37.42 -2.66 -4.99
N PHE A 40 -37.98 -2.04 -6.04
CA PHE A 40 -37.35 -1.98 -7.35
C PHE A 40 -36.12 -1.07 -7.36
N PHE A 41 -36.17 0.10 -6.72
CA PHE A 41 -35.02 1.01 -6.59
C PHE A 41 -33.91 0.37 -5.77
N GLU A 42 -34.25 -0.27 -4.65
CA GLU A 42 -33.27 -0.98 -3.81
C GLU A 42 -32.58 -2.10 -4.58
N ALA A 43 -33.34 -2.96 -5.27
CA ALA A 43 -32.79 -4.05 -6.06
C ALA A 43 -31.90 -3.53 -7.21
N ALA A 44 -32.33 -2.48 -7.92
CA ALA A 44 -31.56 -1.86 -8.99
C ALA A 44 -30.25 -1.23 -8.46
N CYS A 45 -30.30 -0.52 -7.33
CA CYS A 45 -29.14 0.08 -6.68
C CYS A 45 -28.14 -1.00 -6.22
N VAL A 46 -28.62 -2.06 -5.57
CA VAL A 46 -27.78 -3.18 -5.13
C VAL A 46 -27.12 -3.88 -6.32
N ILE A 47 -27.87 -4.21 -7.37
CA ILE A 47 -27.34 -4.90 -8.54
C ILE A 47 -26.30 -4.03 -9.26
N THR A 48 -26.54 -2.73 -9.41
CA THR A 48 -25.61 -1.82 -10.08
C THR A 48 -24.33 -1.58 -9.28
N LEU A 49 -24.42 -1.38 -7.97
CA LEU A 49 -23.25 -1.21 -7.09
C LEU A 49 -22.43 -2.50 -6.95
N VAL A 50 -23.08 -3.65 -6.77
CA VAL A 50 -22.40 -4.95 -6.71
C VAL A 50 -21.80 -5.30 -8.07
N GLY A 51 -22.53 -5.06 -9.17
CA GLY A 51 -22.02 -5.24 -10.53
C GLY A 51 -20.78 -4.40 -10.80
N GLY A 52 -20.82 -3.11 -10.45
CA GLY A 52 -19.69 -2.19 -10.59
C GLY A 52 -18.47 -2.59 -9.76
N THR A 53 -18.67 -2.95 -8.49
CA THR A 53 -17.57 -3.40 -7.61
C THR A 53 -16.94 -4.72 -8.09
N MET A 54 -17.75 -5.67 -8.58
CA MET A 54 -17.26 -6.91 -9.18
C MET A 54 -16.48 -6.66 -10.48
N PHE A 55 -16.95 -5.72 -11.30
CA PHE A 55 -16.23 -5.31 -12.51
C PHE A 55 -14.87 -4.70 -12.15
N LEU A 56 -14.82 -3.78 -11.18
CA LEU A 56 -13.56 -3.17 -10.71
C LEU A 56 -12.60 -4.22 -10.12
N MET A 57 -13.11 -5.19 -9.35
CA MET A 57 -12.30 -6.27 -8.82
C MET A 57 -11.68 -7.12 -9.93
N TRP A 58 -12.48 -7.51 -10.92
CA TRP A 58 -12.00 -8.26 -12.09
C TRP A 58 -10.94 -7.47 -12.86
N LEU A 59 -11.17 -6.16 -13.06
CA LEU A 59 -10.23 -5.26 -13.71
C LEU A 59 -8.90 -5.20 -12.92
N GLY A 60 -8.97 -5.13 -11.60
CA GLY A 60 -7.81 -5.19 -10.71
C GLY A 60 -7.02 -6.49 -10.83
N GLU A 61 -7.69 -7.64 -10.95
CA GLU A 61 -7.04 -8.93 -11.21
C GLU A 61 -6.39 -8.98 -12.61
N GLN A 62 -7.02 -8.41 -13.63
CA GLN A 62 -6.43 -8.31 -14.97
C GLN A 62 -5.20 -7.40 -15.00
N ILE A 63 -5.25 -6.24 -14.33
CA ILE A 63 -4.08 -5.35 -14.21
C ILE A 63 -2.94 -6.07 -13.48
N THR A 64 -3.23 -6.81 -12.42
CA THR A 64 -2.18 -7.52 -11.66
C THR A 64 -1.56 -8.66 -12.48
N SER A 65 -2.33 -9.32 -13.35
CA SER A 65 -1.85 -10.48 -14.12
C SER A 65 -1.17 -10.11 -15.44
N ARG A 66 -1.61 -9.03 -16.11
CA ARG A 66 -1.09 -8.61 -17.41
C ARG A 66 -0.33 -7.29 -17.40
N GLY A 67 -0.50 -6.50 -16.34
CA GLY A 67 0.10 -5.18 -16.19
C GLY A 67 1.28 -5.16 -15.23
N ILE A 68 1.61 -3.95 -14.79
CA ILE A 68 2.70 -3.67 -13.83
C ILE A 68 2.05 -3.13 -12.56
N GLY A 69 2.46 -3.61 -11.40
CA GLY A 69 1.93 -3.17 -10.11
C GLY A 69 0.90 -4.12 -9.50
N ASN A 70 0.38 -3.72 -8.34
CA ASN A 70 -0.82 -4.31 -7.75
C ASN A 70 -2.04 -3.60 -8.32
N GLY A 71 -2.89 -4.32 -9.06
CA GLY A 71 -4.03 -3.73 -9.75
C GLY A 71 -5.08 -3.12 -8.81
N THR A 72 -5.26 -3.68 -7.61
CA THR A 72 -6.18 -3.10 -6.62
C THR A 72 -5.69 -1.74 -6.12
N SER A 73 -4.40 -1.62 -5.82
CA SER A 73 -3.78 -0.35 -5.41
C SER A 73 -3.78 0.69 -6.54
N LEU A 74 -3.56 0.26 -7.79
CA LEU A 74 -3.64 1.13 -8.97
C LEU A 74 -5.04 1.69 -9.21
N ILE A 75 -6.09 0.88 -9.01
CA ILE A 75 -7.48 1.37 -9.14
C ILE A 75 -7.77 2.46 -8.09
N ILE A 76 -7.37 2.24 -6.84
CA ILE A 76 -7.54 3.24 -5.76
C ILE A 76 -6.73 4.51 -6.10
N PHE A 77 -5.50 4.35 -6.57
CA PHE A 77 -4.65 5.46 -7.00
C PHE A 77 -5.29 6.30 -8.10
N VAL A 78 -5.75 5.67 -9.18
CA VAL A 78 -6.41 6.36 -10.30
C VAL A 78 -7.69 7.06 -9.82
N GLY A 79 -8.47 6.42 -8.95
CA GLY A 79 -9.67 7.01 -8.35
C GLY A 79 -9.37 8.29 -7.55
N ILE A 80 -8.27 8.33 -6.79
CA ILE A 80 -7.85 9.54 -6.06
C ILE A 80 -7.35 10.59 -7.04
N VAL A 81 -6.45 10.23 -7.96
CA VAL A 81 -5.81 11.16 -8.90
C VAL A 81 -6.83 11.81 -9.84
N ALA A 82 -7.85 11.08 -10.28
CA ALA A 82 -8.91 11.62 -11.13
C ALA A 82 -9.71 12.76 -10.46
N ASN A 83 -9.79 12.77 -9.13
CA ASN A 83 -10.51 13.80 -8.36
C ASN A 83 -9.62 15.00 -8.00
N ILE A 84 -8.30 14.90 -8.13
CA ILE A 84 -7.36 15.99 -7.79
C ILE A 84 -7.63 17.27 -8.60
N PRO A 85 -7.84 17.24 -9.94
CA PRO A 85 -8.08 18.45 -10.72
C PRO A 85 -9.36 19.18 -10.32
N ALA A 86 -10.44 18.44 -10.07
CA ALA A 86 -11.72 19.00 -9.63
C ALA A 86 -11.59 19.63 -8.24
N ALA A 87 -10.93 18.94 -7.30
CA ALA A 87 -10.66 19.46 -5.96
C ALA A 87 -9.81 20.74 -6.00
N LEU A 88 -8.79 20.80 -6.88
CA LEU A 88 -7.96 21.99 -7.05
C LEU A 88 -8.75 23.16 -7.63
N ALA A 89 -9.59 22.91 -8.63
CA ALA A 89 -10.46 23.92 -9.22
C ALA A 89 -11.46 24.47 -8.18
N GLN A 90 -12.06 23.60 -7.36
CA GLN A 90 -12.96 23.99 -6.29
C GLN A 90 -12.23 24.82 -5.23
N PHE A 91 -11.03 24.40 -4.81
CA PHE A 91 -10.21 25.14 -3.84
C PHE A 91 -9.82 26.53 -4.35
N LEU A 92 -9.39 26.64 -5.62
CA LEU A 92 -9.08 27.93 -6.25
C LEU A 92 -10.32 28.81 -6.41
N SER A 93 -11.50 28.22 -6.67
CA SER A 93 -12.75 28.97 -6.74
C SER A 93 -13.18 29.56 -5.39
N GLN A 94 -12.95 28.84 -4.29
CA GLN A 94 -13.19 29.35 -2.93
C GLN A 94 -12.23 30.49 -2.57
N GLY A 95 -10.98 30.42 -3.05
CA GLY A 95 -10.05 31.53 -2.95
C GLY A 95 -10.49 32.77 -3.73
N ARG A 96 -11.03 32.59 -4.94
CA ARG A 96 -11.60 33.69 -5.74
C ARG A 96 -12.87 34.29 -5.13
N ALA A 97 -13.68 33.48 -4.46
CA ALA A 97 -14.88 33.93 -3.77
C ALA A 97 -14.59 34.74 -2.50
N GLY A 98 -13.32 34.86 -2.08
CA GLY A 98 -12.93 35.61 -0.88
C GLY A 98 -13.21 34.89 0.45
N ASN A 99 -13.72 33.67 0.42
CA ASN A 99 -13.99 32.86 1.62
C ASN A 99 -12.71 32.38 2.32
N VAL A 100 -11.57 32.39 1.62
CA VAL A 100 -10.29 31.89 2.12
C VAL A 100 -9.20 32.92 1.80
N SER A 101 -8.40 33.28 2.81
CA SER A 101 -7.31 34.25 2.62
C SER A 101 -6.23 33.69 1.68
N VAL A 102 -5.69 34.54 0.81
CA VAL A 102 -4.61 34.18 -0.13
C VAL A 102 -3.37 33.63 0.60
N ALA A 103 -3.09 34.16 1.80
CA ALA A 103 -2.01 33.68 2.66
C ALA A 103 -2.23 32.22 3.11
N LEU A 104 -3.47 31.84 3.43
CA LEU A 104 -3.80 30.48 3.84
C LEU A 104 -3.73 29.52 2.64
N ILE A 105 -4.15 29.93 1.45
CA ILE A 105 -4.03 29.13 0.21
C ILE A 105 -2.57 28.78 -0.08
N LEU A 106 -1.67 29.77 0.00
CA LEU A 106 -0.23 29.55 -0.16
C LEU A 106 0.34 28.65 0.95
N GLY A 107 -0.08 28.85 2.20
CA GLY A 107 0.32 28.01 3.32
C GLY A 107 -0.09 26.55 3.15
N VAL A 108 -1.31 26.30 2.67
CA VAL A 108 -1.83 24.96 2.38
C VAL A 108 -1.05 24.30 1.24
N PHE A 109 -0.76 25.03 0.16
CA PHE A 109 0.03 24.49 -0.95
C PHE A 109 1.45 24.13 -0.52
N ALA A 110 2.10 25.01 0.25
CA ALA A 110 3.43 24.74 0.80
C ALA A 110 3.44 23.52 1.74
N MET A 111 2.40 23.38 2.56
CA MET A 111 2.23 22.23 3.44
C MET A 111 2.03 20.92 2.66
N VAL A 112 1.21 20.90 1.60
CA VAL A 112 1.05 19.70 0.75
C VAL A 112 2.39 19.25 0.18
N VAL A 113 3.17 20.20 -0.36
CA VAL A 113 4.50 19.89 -0.91
C VAL A 113 5.44 19.39 0.19
N ALA A 114 5.42 19.99 1.38
CA ALA A 114 6.22 19.55 2.51
C ALA A 114 5.85 18.13 2.98
N VAL A 115 4.55 17.82 3.07
CA VAL A 115 4.07 16.48 3.44
C VAL A 115 4.46 15.45 2.38
N ILE A 116 4.30 15.76 1.09
CA ILE A 116 4.73 14.86 0.01
C ILE A 116 6.24 14.63 0.08
N ALA A 117 7.04 15.69 0.24
CA ALA A 117 8.49 15.59 0.35
C ALA A 117 8.91 14.74 1.56
N PHE A 118 8.25 14.94 2.71
CA PHE A 118 8.47 14.16 3.91
C PHE A 118 8.12 12.68 3.72
N VAL A 119 6.98 12.37 3.09
CA VAL A 119 6.57 10.99 2.78
C VAL A 119 7.57 10.34 1.83
N VAL A 120 7.98 11.02 0.76
CA VAL A 120 8.97 10.51 -0.20
C VAL A 120 10.31 10.24 0.49
N PHE A 121 10.74 11.12 1.40
CA PHE A 121 11.96 10.94 2.17
C PHE A 121 11.88 9.69 3.06
N MET A 122 10.77 9.52 3.78
CA MET A 122 10.54 8.36 4.65
C MET A 122 10.40 7.04 3.88
N GLU A 123 9.72 7.05 2.73
CA GLU A 123 9.58 5.87 1.85
C GLU A 123 10.90 5.45 1.21
N ARG A 124 11.80 6.40 0.95
CA ARG A 124 13.16 6.10 0.44
C ARG A 124 14.15 5.70 1.54
N ALA A 125 13.79 5.86 2.81
CA ALA A 125 14.68 5.50 3.90
C ALA A 125 14.81 3.97 4.00
N LEU A 126 16.06 3.49 3.96
CA LEU A 126 16.41 2.08 4.02
C LEU A 126 17.45 1.84 5.11
N ARG A 127 17.21 0.84 5.96
CA ARG A 127 18.24 0.29 6.83
C ARG A 127 18.96 -0.84 6.10
N LYS A 128 20.25 -0.66 5.83
CA LYS A 128 21.09 -1.67 5.17
C LYS A 128 21.66 -2.63 6.22
N ILE A 129 21.30 -3.91 6.16
CA ILE A 129 21.93 -4.97 6.96
C ILE A 129 22.99 -5.65 6.11
N HIS A 130 24.24 -5.65 6.59
CA HIS A 130 25.36 -6.29 5.89
C HIS A 130 25.27 -7.81 6.03
N ILE A 131 25.36 -8.50 4.89
CA ILE A 131 25.38 -9.96 4.80
C ILE A 131 26.66 -10.35 4.06
N GLN A 132 27.24 -11.46 4.47
CA GLN A 132 28.39 -12.03 3.78
C GLN A 132 28.01 -13.40 3.23
N TYR A 133 28.41 -13.63 1.98
CA TYR A 133 28.45 -14.96 1.41
C TYR A 133 29.87 -15.50 1.60
N PRO A 134 30.06 -16.62 2.30
CA PRO A 134 31.39 -17.17 2.57
C PRO A 134 32.07 -17.52 1.25
N ARG A 135 33.39 -17.34 1.23
CA ARG A 135 34.25 -17.75 0.11
C ARG A 135 34.01 -19.23 -0.17
N ARG A 136 33.55 -19.54 -1.38
CA ARG A 136 33.40 -20.93 -1.83
C ARG A 136 34.58 -21.26 -2.73
N GLN A 137 35.43 -22.16 -2.28
CA GLN A 137 36.44 -22.75 -3.13
C GLN A 137 35.81 -23.91 -3.91
N VAL A 138 35.78 -23.81 -5.23
CA VAL A 138 35.32 -24.89 -6.12
C VAL A 138 36.50 -25.26 -7.02
N GLY A 139 37.10 -26.43 -6.76
CA GLY A 139 38.34 -26.83 -7.41
C GLY A 139 39.54 -25.97 -6.99
N MET A 140 40.41 -25.60 -7.94
CA MET A 140 41.58 -24.74 -7.67
C MET A 140 41.29 -23.23 -7.75
N LYS A 141 40.02 -22.82 -7.94
CA LYS A 141 39.63 -21.41 -7.99
C LYS A 141 38.85 -21.03 -6.74
N VAL A 142 39.37 -20.05 -6.01
CA VAL A 142 38.70 -19.41 -4.88
C VAL A 142 37.78 -18.33 -5.46
N TYR A 143 36.47 -18.49 -5.28
CA TYR A 143 35.53 -17.41 -5.53
C TYR A 143 35.51 -16.53 -4.29
N ASP A 144 35.82 -15.24 -4.48
CA ASP A 144 35.84 -14.28 -3.38
C ASP A 144 34.45 -14.13 -2.75
N GLY A 145 34.42 -13.94 -1.45
CA GLY A 145 33.19 -13.78 -0.69
C GLY A 145 32.66 -12.39 -0.97
N GLN A 146 31.55 -12.29 -1.70
CA GLN A 146 30.92 -10.99 -1.94
C GLN A 146 30.17 -10.56 -0.69
N SER A 147 30.51 -9.36 -0.19
CA SER A 147 29.67 -8.65 0.78
C SER A 147 28.45 -8.09 0.06
N SER A 148 27.26 -8.40 0.56
CA SER A 148 26.00 -7.84 0.09
C SER A 148 25.29 -7.12 1.23
N HIS A 149 24.21 -6.42 0.91
CA HIS A 149 23.34 -5.82 1.92
C HIS A 149 21.89 -6.21 1.64
N LEU A 150 21.16 -6.58 2.68
CA LEU A 150 19.71 -6.72 2.63
C LEU A 150 19.10 -5.37 3.05
N PRO A 151 18.47 -4.64 2.12
CA PRO A 151 17.80 -3.39 2.45
C PRO A 151 16.45 -3.68 3.12
N ILE A 152 16.25 -3.17 4.33
CA ILE A 152 14.95 -3.16 5.00
C ILE A 152 14.37 -1.74 4.92
N LYS A 153 13.21 -1.60 4.28
CA LYS A 153 12.46 -0.33 4.24
C LYS A 153 11.98 0.07 5.63
N VAL A 154 11.86 1.38 5.88
CA VAL A 154 11.27 1.89 7.13
C VAL A 154 9.82 1.42 7.31
N ASN A 155 9.11 1.22 6.19
CA ASN A 155 7.78 0.64 6.18
C ASN A 155 7.68 -0.44 5.11
N PRO A 156 7.91 -1.71 5.47
CA PRO A 156 7.75 -2.83 4.53
C PRO A 156 6.30 -2.98 4.06
N ALA A 157 5.34 -2.65 4.92
CA ALA A 157 3.91 -2.79 4.65
C ALA A 157 3.34 -1.78 3.64
N GLY A 158 4.10 -0.73 3.31
CA GLY A 158 3.63 0.38 2.48
C GLY A 158 2.34 0.99 3.04
N VAL A 159 1.39 1.31 2.17
CA VAL A 159 0.19 2.07 2.55
C VAL A 159 -1.01 1.19 2.90
N ILE A 160 -0.89 -0.13 2.76
CA ILE A 160 -1.97 -1.09 3.01
C ILE A 160 -2.54 -0.97 4.45
N PRO A 161 -1.74 -0.83 5.52
CA PRO A 161 -2.27 -0.64 6.87
C PRO A 161 -3.15 0.60 7.02
N ALA A 162 -2.78 1.71 6.39
CA ALA A 162 -3.57 2.94 6.43
C ALA A 162 -4.90 2.78 5.69
N ILE A 163 -4.91 2.08 4.56
CA ILE A 163 -6.14 1.76 3.81
C ILE A 163 -7.06 0.88 4.66
N PHE A 164 -6.54 -0.16 5.30
CA PHE A 164 -7.35 -1.02 6.17
C PHE A 164 -7.91 -0.24 7.35
N ALA A 165 -7.10 0.60 7.98
CA ALA A 165 -7.55 1.46 9.08
C ALA A 165 -8.68 2.40 8.62
N SER A 166 -8.53 3.07 7.48
CA SER A 166 -9.58 3.93 6.93
C SER A 166 -10.84 3.14 6.54
N SER A 167 -10.71 1.94 5.97
CA SER A 167 -11.86 1.11 5.60
C SER A 167 -12.66 0.61 6.80
N LEU A 168 -11.98 0.27 7.90
CA LEU A 168 -12.61 -0.20 9.13
C LEU A 168 -13.31 0.96 9.87
N LEU A 169 -12.77 2.18 9.79
CA LEU A 169 -13.43 3.38 10.31
C LEU A 169 -14.71 3.77 9.54
N LEU A 170 -14.83 3.36 8.28
CA LEU A 170 -16.06 3.56 7.51
C LEU A 170 -17.15 2.53 7.86
N LEU A 171 -16.84 1.45 8.60
CA LEU A 171 -17.85 0.46 8.96
C LEU A 171 -18.88 1.01 9.97
N PRO A 172 -18.51 1.68 11.07
CA PRO A 172 -19.49 2.29 11.98
C PRO A 172 -20.37 3.33 11.28
N THR A 173 -19.78 4.17 10.42
CA THR A 173 -20.56 5.15 9.65
C THR A 173 -21.54 4.45 8.72
N THR A 174 -21.13 3.37 8.05
CA THR A 174 -22.04 2.56 7.21
C THR A 174 -23.15 1.92 8.05
N ILE A 175 -22.85 1.35 9.21
CA ILE A 175 -23.88 0.77 10.10
C ILE A 175 -24.86 1.84 10.60
N SER A 176 -24.40 3.07 10.83
CA SER A 176 -25.29 4.17 11.20
C SER A 176 -26.24 4.57 10.07
N THR A 177 -25.78 4.56 8.81
CA THR A 177 -26.64 4.85 7.66
C THR A 177 -27.73 3.79 7.46
N PHE A 178 -27.49 2.56 7.90
CA PHE A 178 -28.52 1.50 7.94
C PHE A 178 -29.59 1.71 9.02
N SER A 179 -29.28 2.40 10.12
CA SER A 179 -30.19 2.52 11.28
C SER A 179 -31.30 3.58 11.09
N GLY A 180 -31.24 4.39 10.04
CA GLY A 180 -32.16 5.52 9.84
C GLY A 180 -32.11 6.55 10.98
N SER A 181 -32.95 7.58 10.90
CA SER A 181 -33.06 8.68 11.87
C SER A 181 -33.35 8.24 13.33
N GLN A 182 -33.66 6.96 13.54
CA GLN A 182 -33.81 6.29 14.84
C GLN A 182 -32.48 5.67 15.27
N THR A 183 -31.44 6.49 15.37
CA THR A 183 -30.17 6.06 15.95
C THR A 183 -30.35 6.01 17.47
N GLY A 184 -30.45 4.81 18.06
CA GLY A 184 -30.57 4.66 19.52
C GLY A 184 -29.48 5.46 20.28
N PRO A 185 -29.72 5.89 21.53
CA PRO A 185 -28.85 6.82 22.26
C PRO A 185 -27.38 6.36 22.36
N ILE A 186 -27.14 5.04 22.31
CA ILE A 186 -25.80 4.45 22.32
C ILE A 186 -25.08 4.67 20.97
N MET A 187 -25.78 4.49 19.85
CA MET A 187 -25.20 4.63 18.51
C MET A 187 -24.98 6.12 18.16
N SER A 188 -25.84 7.03 18.62
CA SER A 188 -25.63 8.48 18.45
C SER A 188 -24.47 8.99 19.30
N THR A 189 -24.31 8.45 20.51
CA THR A 189 -23.17 8.75 21.39
C THR A 189 -21.85 8.23 20.79
N ILE A 190 -21.85 7.01 20.22
CA ILE A 190 -20.70 6.47 19.49
C ILE A 190 -20.36 7.35 18.29
N LEU A 191 -21.34 7.77 17.48
CA LEU A 191 -21.11 8.64 16.32
C LEU A 191 -20.64 10.04 16.70
N ALA A 192 -21.12 10.58 17.83
CA ALA A 192 -20.61 11.82 18.37
C ALA A 192 -19.12 11.63 18.69
N TYR A 193 -18.76 10.61 19.48
CA TYR A 193 -17.37 10.36 19.88
C TYR A 193 -16.42 9.91 18.74
N PHE A 194 -16.96 9.27 17.70
CA PHE A 194 -16.24 8.85 16.49
C PHE A 194 -16.42 9.82 15.32
N GLY A 195 -16.97 11.02 15.56
CA GLY A 195 -17.11 12.05 14.56
C GLY A 195 -15.73 12.53 14.05
N PRO A 196 -15.61 12.84 12.74
CA PRO A 196 -14.39 13.46 12.19
C PRO A 196 -14.01 14.71 12.99
N GLY A 197 -12.77 14.79 13.44
CA GLY A 197 -12.24 15.90 14.22
C GLY A 197 -12.30 15.76 15.75
N GLN A 198 -12.91 14.70 16.30
CA GLN A 198 -12.84 14.44 17.73
C GLN A 198 -11.51 13.79 18.14
N PRO A 199 -10.95 14.13 19.31
CA PRO A 199 -9.68 13.56 19.77
C PRO A 199 -9.76 12.04 19.99
N LEU A 200 -10.93 11.50 20.35
CA LEU A 200 -11.12 10.05 20.47
C LEU A 200 -11.05 9.34 19.12
N TYR A 201 -11.67 9.91 18.08
CA TYR A 201 -11.56 9.42 16.70
C TYR A 201 -10.10 9.38 16.24
N LEU A 202 -9.34 10.45 16.48
CA LEU A 202 -7.91 10.52 16.14
C LEU A 202 -7.08 9.48 16.90
N ALA A 203 -7.33 9.30 18.20
CA ALA A 203 -6.63 8.31 19.01
C ALA A 203 -6.93 6.87 18.55
N PHE A 204 -8.19 6.56 18.27
CA PHE A 204 -8.59 5.25 17.77
C PHE A 204 -8.03 4.99 16.36
N PHE A 205 -8.07 5.98 15.47
CA PHE A 205 -7.48 5.88 14.14
C PHE A 205 -5.97 5.62 14.21
N THR A 206 -5.27 6.33 15.10
CA THR A 206 -3.84 6.12 15.36
C THR A 206 -3.56 4.70 15.84
N ALA A 207 -4.32 4.23 16.83
CA ALA A 207 -4.16 2.89 17.39
C ALA A 207 -4.37 1.81 16.31
N MET A 208 -5.38 1.98 15.44
CA MET A 208 -5.60 1.07 14.31
C MET A 208 -4.47 1.10 13.29
N ILE A 209 -3.96 2.27 12.92
CA ILE A 209 -2.82 2.37 11.98
C ILE A 209 -1.61 1.62 12.56
N VAL A 210 -1.29 1.84 13.83
CA VAL A 210 -0.17 1.17 14.50
C VAL A 210 -0.41 -0.33 14.55
N PHE A 211 -1.59 -0.77 14.98
CA PHE A 211 -1.96 -2.19 15.04
C PHE A 211 -1.83 -2.89 13.68
N PHE A 212 -2.42 -2.33 12.63
CA PHE A 212 -2.35 -2.91 11.29
C PHE A 212 -0.93 -2.84 10.71
N ALA A 213 -0.14 -1.82 11.04
CA ALA A 213 1.25 -1.74 10.60
C ALA A 213 2.10 -2.88 11.18
N TYR A 214 1.97 -3.13 12.49
CA TYR A 214 2.63 -4.26 13.16
C TYR A 214 2.15 -5.60 12.62
N PHE A 215 0.82 -5.79 12.57
CA PHE A 215 0.22 -7.06 12.14
C PHE A 215 0.58 -7.42 10.70
N TYR A 216 0.48 -6.46 9.77
CA TYR A 216 0.78 -6.73 8.36
C TYR A 216 2.27 -6.96 8.12
N THR A 217 3.14 -6.21 8.81
CA THR A 217 4.58 -6.38 8.63
C THR A 217 5.06 -7.72 9.18
N ALA A 218 4.64 -8.09 10.38
CA ALA A 218 5.06 -9.33 11.04
C ALA A 218 4.54 -10.59 10.31
N ASN A 219 3.28 -10.58 9.87
CA ASN A 219 2.65 -11.80 9.32
C ASN A 219 2.70 -11.91 7.79
N VAL A 220 2.82 -10.81 7.06
CA VAL A 220 2.60 -10.80 5.61
C VAL A 220 3.79 -10.25 4.84
N SER A 221 4.30 -9.08 5.22
CA SER A 221 5.30 -8.39 4.40
C SER A 221 6.74 -8.86 4.61
N PHE A 222 7.15 -9.10 5.85
CA PHE A 222 8.53 -9.48 6.18
C PHE A 222 8.53 -10.56 7.27
N LYS A 223 8.23 -11.80 6.87
CA LYS A 223 8.33 -12.95 7.77
C LYS A 223 9.81 -13.25 8.02
N SER A 224 10.31 -12.82 9.19
CA SER A 224 11.72 -12.96 9.60
C SER A 224 12.23 -14.39 9.51
N ASP A 225 11.37 -15.37 9.79
CA ASP A 225 11.63 -16.81 9.68
C ASP A 225 11.98 -17.22 8.24
N ASP A 226 11.11 -16.89 7.28
CA ASP A 226 11.31 -17.21 5.86
C ASP A 226 12.55 -16.48 5.30
N VAL A 227 12.79 -15.24 5.71
CA VAL A 227 13.96 -14.46 5.26
C VAL A 227 15.26 -15.06 5.82
N ALA A 228 15.27 -15.45 7.09
CA ALA A 228 16.42 -16.10 7.72
C ALA A 228 16.69 -17.48 7.11
N GLU A 229 15.66 -18.27 6.83
CA GLU A 229 15.79 -19.57 6.18
C GLU A 229 16.27 -19.45 4.73
N ASN A 230 15.73 -18.50 3.96
CA ASN A 230 16.21 -18.20 2.61
C ASN A 230 17.68 -17.74 2.62
N LEU A 231 18.07 -16.91 3.59
CA LEU A 231 19.45 -16.46 3.73
C LEU A 231 20.39 -17.63 4.02
N LYS A 232 19.98 -18.52 4.92
CA LYS A 232 20.71 -19.76 5.25
C LYS A 232 20.82 -20.68 4.04
N ASN A 233 19.74 -20.87 3.28
CA ASN A 233 19.70 -21.73 2.08
C ASN A 233 20.57 -21.17 0.95
N GLN A 234 20.69 -19.85 0.84
CA GLN A 234 21.62 -19.19 -0.09
C GLN A 234 23.08 -19.20 0.40
N GLY A 235 23.35 -19.78 1.57
CA GLY A 235 24.68 -19.82 2.19
C GLY A 235 25.15 -18.46 2.74
N GLY A 236 24.28 -17.44 2.76
CA GLY A 236 24.59 -16.15 3.36
C GLY A 236 24.44 -16.18 4.87
N PHE A 237 25.18 -15.32 5.57
CA PHE A 237 24.99 -15.10 7.00
C PHE A 237 25.25 -13.64 7.37
N VAL A 238 24.63 -13.22 8.48
CA VAL A 238 24.89 -11.91 9.08
C VAL A 238 26.15 -12.04 9.96
N PRO A 239 27.21 -11.24 9.73
CA PRO A 239 28.42 -11.32 10.53
C PRO A 239 28.12 -11.17 12.03
N GLY A 240 28.64 -12.08 12.85
CA GLY A 240 28.44 -12.09 14.30
C GLY A 240 27.18 -12.82 14.81
N ILE A 241 26.32 -13.33 13.92
CA ILE A 241 25.07 -14.02 14.30
C ILE A 241 25.04 -15.42 13.68
N ARG A 242 24.71 -16.43 14.50
CA ARG A 242 24.61 -17.82 14.02
C ARG A 242 23.42 -17.98 13.06
N PRO A 243 23.58 -18.62 11.89
CA PRO A 243 22.48 -18.86 10.95
C PRO A 243 21.33 -19.68 11.56
N GLY A 244 20.09 -19.35 11.18
CA GLY A 244 18.86 -19.98 11.68
C GLY A 244 18.14 -19.10 12.70
N LYS A 245 17.64 -19.69 13.80
CA LYS A 245 16.80 -19.00 14.80
C LYS A 245 17.41 -17.70 15.36
N LYS A 246 18.74 -17.63 15.53
CA LYS A 246 19.40 -16.40 16.00
C LYS A 246 19.41 -15.28 14.96
N THR A 247 19.39 -15.62 13.67
CA THR A 247 19.24 -14.64 12.59
C THR A 247 17.80 -14.15 12.50
N GLU A 248 16.83 -15.04 12.70
CA GLU A 248 15.40 -14.70 12.80
C GLU A 248 15.13 -13.73 13.97
N GLU A 249 15.57 -14.06 15.19
CA GLU A 249 15.46 -13.19 16.37
C GLU A 249 16.08 -11.80 16.12
N TYR A 250 17.21 -11.75 15.42
CA TYR A 250 17.85 -10.48 15.06
C TYR A 250 17.02 -9.66 14.06
N PHE A 251 16.48 -10.30 13.03
CA PHE A 251 15.62 -9.61 12.07
C PHE A 251 14.34 -9.11 12.73
N ASP A 252 13.72 -9.91 13.60
CA ASP A 252 12.53 -9.49 14.34
C ASP A 252 12.82 -8.27 15.24
N TYR A 253 13.93 -8.30 15.99
CA TYR A 253 14.38 -7.16 16.79
C TYR A 253 14.61 -5.90 15.95
N VAL A 254 15.26 -6.05 14.81
CA VAL A 254 15.57 -4.94 13.90
C VAL A 254 14.30 -4.37 13.27
N VAL A 255 13.43 -5.21 12.75
CA VAL A 255 12.18 -4.81 12.08
C VAL A 255 11.23 -4.16 13.07
N SER A 256 11.03 -4.75 14.25
CA SER A 256 10.14 -4.20 15.28
C SER A 256 10.55 -2.77 15.69
N ARG A 257 11.85 -2.50 15.85
CA ARG A 257 12.35 -1.16 16.19
C ARG A 257 12.21 -0.15 15.06
N ILE A 258 12.46 -0.57 13.82
CA ILE A 258 12.23 0.30 12.65
C ILE A 258 10.74 0.61 12.54
N LEU A 259 9.89 -0.37 12.81
CA LEU A 259 8.45 -0.25 12.68
C LEU A 259 7.83 0.66 13.74
N VAL A 260 8.46 0.86 14.89
CA VAL A 260 8.06 1.94 15.83
C VAL A 260 8.10 3.29 15.11
N ALA A 261 9.21 3.60 14.43
CA ALA A 261 9.34 4.82 13.65
C ALA A 261 8.43 4.81 12.40
N GLY A 262 8.27 3.64 11.77
CA GLY A 262 7.40 3.40 10.63
C GLY A 262 5.94 3.74 10.89
N SER A 263 5.38 3.13 11.94
CA SER A 263 3.99 3.33 12.36
C SER A 263 3.74 4.74 12.90
N ALA A 264 4.71 5.33 13.61
CA ALA A 264 4.62 6.70 14.08
C ALA A 264 4.52 7.71 12.92
N TYR A 265 5.33 7.57 11.87
CA TYR A 265 5.22 8.49 10.72
C TYR A 265 3.94 8.26 9.93
N LEU A 266 3.51 7.01 9.74
CA LEU A 266 2.25 6.69 9.05
C LEU A 266 1.07 7.34 9.77
N ALA A 267 1.01 7.20 11.09
CA ALA A 267 0.02 7.85 11.92
C ALA A 267 0.08 9.37 11.78
N LEU A 268 1.27 9.97 11.91
CA LEU A 268 1.45 11.43 11.81
C LEU A 268 0.94 11.98 10.47
N VAL A 269 1.30 11.34 9.35
CA VAL A 269 0.90 11.78 8.02
C VAL A 269 -0.61 11.64 7.81
N CYS A 270 -1.22 10.57 8.32
CA CYS A 270 -2.68 10.39 8.25
C CYS A 270 -3.45 11.38 9.12
N LEU A 271 -2.93 11.71 10.31
CA LEU A 271 -3.58 12.59 11.29
C LEU A 271 -3.45 14.07 10.94
N LEU A 272 -2.33 14.48 10.33
CA LEU A 272 -2.02 15.89 10.11
C LEU A 272 -3.12 16.61 9.31
N PRO A 273 -3.64 16.08 8.18
CA PRO A 273 -4.75 16.71 7.47
C PRO A 273 -6.08 16.66 8.22
N GLU A 274 -6.29 15.65 9.07
CA GLU A 274 -7.52 15.51 9.87
C GLU A 274 -7.60 16.58 10.96
N ILE A 275 -6.48 16.83 11.65
CA ILE A 275 -6.34 17.89 12.66
C ILE A 275 -6.52 19.27 12.02
N LEU A 276 -5.96 19.47 10.82
CA LEU A 276 -6.11 20.73 10.11
C LEU A 276 -7.55 20.96 9.64
N ARG A 277 -8.25 19.91 9.21
CA ARG A 277 -9.67 20.02 8.85
C ARG A 277 -10.51 20.44 10.06
N SER A 278 -10.25 19.89 11.24
CA SER A 278 -11.03 20.22 12.44
C SER A 278 -10.80 21.65 12.93
N GLN A 279 -9.56 22.16 12.84
CA GLN A 279 -9.20 23.48 13.35
C GLN A 279 -9.41 24.62 12.35
N LEU A 280 -9.21 24.37 11.05
CA LEU A 280 -9.28 25.39 9.99
C LEU A 280 -10.60 25.36 9.21
N ALA A 281 -11.49 24.39 9.46
CA ALA A 281 -12.82 24.24 8.85
C ALA A 281 -12.87 24.29 7.30
N ILE A 282 -11.71 24.16 6.63
CA ILE A 282 -11.63 24.12 5.18
C ILE A 282 -11.80 22.67 4.74
N PRO A 283 -12.69 22.40 3.75
CA PRO A 283 -12.86 21.07 3.18
C PRO A 283 -11.59 20.69 2.41
N PHE A 284 -10.63 20.14 3.14
CA PHE A 284 -9.38 19.67 2.57
C PHE A 284 -9.60 18.29 1.97
N TYR A 285 -9.76 18.27 0.65
CA TYR A 285 -9.95 17.06 -0.16
C TYR A 285 -8.67 16.21 -0.28
N PHE A 286 -7.50 16.76 0.07
CA PHE A 286 -6.26 16.00 0.16
C PHE A 286 -6.13 15.32 1.53
N GLY A 287 -6.80 14.19 1.72
CA GLY A 287 -6.63 13.39 2.94
C GLY A 287 -5.17 12.90 3.11
N GLY A 288 -4.70 12.79 4.36
CA GLY A 288 -3.35 12.28 4.65
C GLY A 288 -3.14 10.87 4.09
N THR A 289 -4.17 10.03 4.18
CA THR A 289 -4.21 8.71 3.55
C THR A 289 -4.12 8.80 2.02
N SER A 290 -4.80 9.77 1.40
CA SER A 290 -4.78 9.95 -0.07
C SER A 290 -3.38 10.31 -0.56
N VAL A 291 -2.67 11.21 0.14
CA VAL A 291 -1.29 11.57 -0.18
C VAL A 291 -0.35 10.36 -0.05
N LEU A 292 -0.48 9.58 1.03
CA LEU A 292 0.27 8.35 1.22
C LEU A 292 0.05 7.37 0.06
N ILE A 293 -1.20 7.10 -0.30
CA ILE A 293 -1.55 6.19 -1.39
C ILE A 293 -0.90 6.65 -2.69
N VAL A 294 -1.01 7.94 -3.02
CA VAL A 294 -0.43 8.51 -4.24
C VAL A 294 1.08 8.29 -4.30
N VAL A 295 1.80 8.58 -3.22
CA VAL A 295 3.27 8.44 -3.20
C VAL A 295 3.70 6.98 -3.23
N SER A 296 3.13 6.14 -2.37
CA SER A 296 3.55 4.73 -2.23
C SER A 296 3.24 3.93 -3.49
N VAL A 297 2.04 4.06 -4.06
CA VAL A 297 1.68 3.34 -5.30
C VAL A 297 2.55 3.80 -6.46
N THR A 298 2.81 5.11 -6.58
CA THR A 298 3.70 5.64 -7.62
C THR A 298 5.12 5.07 -7.48
N MET A 299 5.68 5.05 -6.25
CA MET A 299 6.99 4.48 -6.00
C MET A 299 7.04 2.99 -6.30
N ASP A 300 6.02 2.22 -5.92
CA ASP A 300 5.96 0.79 -6.19
C ASP A 300 5.84 0.51 -7.69
N THR A 301 5.02 1.26 -8.42
CA THR A 301 4.93 1.14 -9.88
C THR A 301 6.28 1.46 -10.54
N ILE A 302 6.95 2.54 -10.14
CA ILE A 302 8.28 2.91 -10.67
C ILE A 302 9.31 1.81 -10.39
N ASN A 303 9.37 1.30 -9.15
CA ASN A 303 10.29 0.24 -8.76
C ASN A 303 10.07 -1.05 -9.57
N GLN A 304 8.81 -1.40 -9.83
CA GLN A 304 8.48 -2.57 -10.65
C GLN A 304 8.84 -2.36 -12.13
N VAL A 305 8.58 -1.17 -12.69
CA VAL A 305 9.00 -0.82 -14.05
C VAL A 305 10.52 -0.94 -14.17
N GLN A 306 11.28 -0.36 -13.23
CA GLN A 306 12.74 -0.45 -13.21
C GLN A 306 13.24 -1.89 -13.12
N SER A 307 12.61 -2.70 -12.26
CA SER A 307 12.95 -4.12 -12.12
C SER A 307 12.74 -4.90 -13.42
N HIS A 308 11.65 -4.62 -14.13
CA HIS A 308 11.33 -5.27 -15.40
C HIS A 308 12.28 -4.85 -16.54
N LEU A 309 12.64 -3.56 -16.59
CA LEU A 309 13.61 -3.02 -17.54
C LEU A 309 15.01 -3.59 -17.32
N LEU A 310 15.45 -3.71 -16.06
CA LEU A 310 16.73 -4.34 -15.73
C LEU A 310 16.77 -5.79 -16.20
N ALA A 311 15.70 -6.56 -15.98
CA ALA A 311 15.62 -7.95 -16.42
C ALA A 311 15.83 -8.11 -17.94
N HIS A 312 15.19 -7.26 -18.74
CA HIS A 312 15.35 -7.24 -20.20
C HIS A 312 16.78 -6.87 -20.63
N GLN A 313 17.44 -5.93 -19.93
CA GLN A 313 18.84 -5.58 -20.20
C GLN A 313 19.80 -6.74 -19.91
N TYR A 314 19.51 -7.57 -18.90
CA TYR A 314 20.30 -8.77 -18.59
C TYR A 314 20.16 -9.85 -19.67
N GLU A 315 18.96 -10.11 -20.21
CA GLU A 315 18.78 -11.08 -21.29
C GLU A 315 19.62 -10.72 -22.52
N GLY A 316 19.62 -9.46 -22.93
CA GLY A 316 20.41 -9.00 -24.08
C GLY A 316 21.93 -9.09 -23.87
N LEU A 317 22.41 -8.95 -22.63
CA LEU A 317 23.83 -9.14 -22.29
C LEU A 317 24.22 -10.63 -22.25
N ILE A 318 23.35 -11.49 -21.72
CA ILE A 318 23.57 -12.93 -21.68
C ILE A 318 23.58 -13.52 -23.09
N GLU A 319 22.63 -13.14 -23.96
CA GLU A 319 22.57 -13.58 -25.35
C GLU A 319 23.84 -13.16 -26.13
N LYS A 320 24.27 -11.90 -26.00
CA LYS A 320 25.53 -11.42 -26.60
C LYS A 320 26.76 -12.18 -26.07
N SER A 321 26.78 -12.55 -24.80
CA SER A 321 27.87 -13.34 -24.21
C SER A 321 27.91 -14.78 -24.74
N GLN A 322 26.75 -15.42 -24.93
CA GLN A 322 26.64 -16.79 -25.46
C GLN A 322 27.01 -16.86 -26.95
N LEU A 323 26.66 -15.84 -27.75
CA LEU A 323 27.05 -15.72 -29.15
C LEU A 323 28.58 -15.61 -29.33
N ARG A 324 29.28 -15.00 -28.36
CA ARG A 324 30.75 -14.88 -28.35
C ARG A 324 31.45 -16.19 -27.95
N GLY A 325 30.78 -17.04 -27.15
CA GLY A 325 31.26 -18.40 -26.80
C GLY A 325 31.17 -19.39 -27.97
N ARG A 326 30.09 -19.32 -28.76
CA ARG A 326 29.85 -20.25 -29.88
C ARG A 326 30.83 -20.08 -31.05
N LYS A 327 31.48 -18.91 -31.19
CA LYS A 327 32.55 -18.68 -32.19
C LYS A 327 33.90 -19.30 -31.84
N ARG A 328 34.09 -19.86 -30.63
CA ARG A 328 35.40 -20.36 -30.16
C ARG A 328 35.58 -21.88 -30.27
N ASN A 329 34.58 -22.63 -30.77
CA ASN A 329 34.70 -24.08 -31.02
C ASN A 329 35.21 -24.46 -32.43
N GLY A 330 35.79 -23.51 -33.17
CA GLY A 330 36.54 -23.79 -34.40
C GLY A 330 38.03 -24.07 -34.13
N ALA A 331 38.36 -24.96 -33.19
CA ALA A 331 39.75 -25.40 -33.02
C ALA A 331 40.11 -26.32 -34.20
N LYS A 332 41.00 -25.84 -35.07
CA LYS A 332 41.57 -26.61 -36.19
C LYS A 332 42.15 -27.94 -35.67
N LYS A 333 41.58 -29.06 -36.11
CA LYS A 333 42.21 -30.39 -36.00
C LYS A 333 43.61 -30.32 -36.64
N ALA A 334 44.63 -30.68 -35.87
CA ALA A 334 45.98 -30.87 -36.39
C ALA A 334 45.98 -32.07 -37.38
N PRO A 335 46.74 -32.01 -38.49
CA PRO A 335 46.79 -33.12 -39.43
C PRO A 335 47.54 -34.30 -38.81
N ALA A 336 46.97 -35.49 -38.97
CA ALA A 336 47.57 -36.75 -38.57
C ALA A 336 48.89 -36.97 -39.34
N ARG A 337 49.98 -37.25 -38.63
CA ARG A 337 51.19 -37.82 -39.21
C ARG A 337 51.10 -39.34 -39.12
N ARG A 338 51.29 -39.99 -40.27
CA ARG A 338 51.65 -41.40 -40.43
C ARG A 338 53.02 -41.67 -39.81
#